data_AF-A0A3Q0IWZ8-F1
#
_entry.id   AF-A0A3Q0IWZ8-F1
#
_cell.length_a   1.000
_cell.length_b   1.000
_cell.length_c   1.000
_cell.angle_alpha   90.00
_cell.angle_beta   90.00
_cell.angle_gamma   90.00
#
_symmetry.space_group_name_H-M   'P 1'
#
loop_
_entity.id
_entity.type
_entity.pdbx_description
1 polymer ?
#
loop_
_entity_poly.entity_id
_entity_poly.type
_entity_poly.pdbx_seq_one_letter_code
_entity_poly.pdbx_strand_id
1 'polypeptide(L)' 'MVRISEDLVRKRAEHNDKEIGTLEEIALHQEHIEKIEALDKWCKHLRILLLHSNIISKLDF' A
#
# COMPACT_ATOMS: atom_id res chain seq x y z
N MET A 1 -2.93 -6.07 14.23
CA MET A 1 -1.79 -5.79 13.35
C MET A 1 -2.17 -6.13 11.92
N VAL A 2 -2.48 -5.11 11.11
CA VAL A 2 -2.68 -5.28 9.68
C VAL A 2 -1.34 -5.08 8.99
N ARG A 3 -0.88 -6.12 8.31
CA ARG A 3 0.31 -6.03 7.45
C ARG A 3 -0.13 -5.73 6.04
N ILE A 4 0.64 -4.91 5.33
CA ILE A 4 0.45 -4.72 3.90
C ILE A 4 0.73 -6.07 3.22
N SER A 5 -0.30 -6.62 2.58
CA SER A 5 -0.23 -7.90 1.86
C SER A 5 -0.47 -7.66 0.38
N GLU A 6 -0.03 -8.60 -0.46
CA GLU A 6 -0.30 -8.53 -1.90
C GLU A 6 -1.80 -8.47 -2.19
N ASP A 7 -2.61 -9.22 -1.44
CA ASP A 7 -4.06 -9.24 -1.59
C ASP A 7 -4.69 -7.88 -1.26
N LEU A 8 -4.23 -7.23 -0.19
CA LEU A 8 -4.67 -5.87 0.16
C LEU A 8 -4.32 -4.87 -0.96
N VAL A 9 -3.08 -4.91 -1.44
CA VAL A 9 -2.60 -4.04 -2.52
C VAL A 9 -3.39 -4.28 -3.80
N ARG A 10 -3.63 -5.55 -4.16
CA ARG A 10 -4.40 -5.96 -5.35
C ARG A 10 -5.86 -5.56 -5.25
N LYS A 11 -6.46 -5.66 -4.06
CA LYS A 11 -7.82 -5.20 -3.80
C LYS A 11 -7.95 -3.68 -3.97
N ARG A 12 -6.94 -2.93 -3.52
CA ARG A 12 -6.89 -1.46 -3.61
C ARG A 12 -6.44 -0.94 -4.98
N ALA A 13 -5.83 -1.79 -5.81
CA ALA A 13 -5.51 -1.53 -7.20
C ALA A 13 -6.69 -1.74 -8.16
N GLU A 14 -7.95 -1.67 -7.68
CA GLU A 14 -9.14 -1.86 -8.51
C GLU A 14 -9.24 -0.88 -9.69
N HIS A 15 -8.67 0.32 -9.54
CA HIS A 15 -8.59 1.34 -10.59
C HIS A 15 -7.49 1.08 -11.64
N ASN A 16 -6.60 0.12 -11.38
CA ASN A 16 -5.50 -0.26 -12.28
C ASN A 16 -5.64 -1.71 -12.75
N ASP A 17 -6.86 -2.16 -13.06
CA ASP A 17 -7.17 -3.53 -13.50
C ASP A 17 -6.64 -4.63 -12.55
N LYS A 18 -6.44 -4.30 -11.27
CA LYS A 18 -5.78 -5.16 -10.26
C LYS A 18 -4.35 -5.55 -10.62
N GLU A 19 -3.73 -4.83 -11.56
CA GLU A 19 -2.33 -4.92 -11.90
C GLU A 19 -1.52 -4.08 -10.92
N ILE A 20 -0.79 -4.74 -10.02
CA ILE A 20 -0.01 -4.05 -8.97
C ILE A 20 1.40 -3.67 -9.42
N GLY A 21 1.90 -4.34 -10.47
CA GLY A 21 3.25 -4.15 -10.99
C GLY A 21 3.49 -2.79 -11.63
N THR A 22 2.47 -2.27 -12.33
CA THR A 22 2.48 -0.98 -13.04
C THR A 22 1.87 0.16 -12.24
N LEU A 23 1.45 -0.12 -10.99
CA LEU A 23 0.72 0.82 -10.16
C LEU A 23 1.58 2.02 -9.77
N GLU A 24 1.17 3.22 -10.20
CA GLU A 24 1.84 4.48 -9.86
C GLU A 24 1.27 5.14 -8.59
N GLU A 25 0.00 4.87 -8.25
CA GLU A 25 -0.70 5.46 -7.11
C GLU A 25 -1.50 4.40 -6.35
N ILE A 26 -1.44 4.42 -5.02
CA ILE A 26 -2.31 3.61 -4.16
C ILE A 26 -2.78 4.35 -2.91
N ALA A 27 -4.05 4.15 -2.58
CA ALA A 27 -4.65 4.61 -1.34
C ALA A 27 -4.95 3.44 -0.40
N LEU A 28 -4.27 3.40 0.75
CA LEU A 28 -4.47 2.44 1.82
C LEU A 28 -5.08 3.14 3.04
N HIS A 29 -6.33 3.59 2.92
CA HIS A 29 -7.03 4.32 3.99
C HIS A 29 -7.72 3.37 4.98
N GLN A 30 -7.67 3.72 6.27
CA GLN A 30 -8.43 3.04 7.33
C GLN A 30 -8.10 1.55 7.51
N GLU A 31 -6.87 1.15 7.16
CA GLU A 31 -6.41 -0.24 7.23
C GLU A 31 -5.79 -0.60 8.59
N HIS A 32 -5.68 0.35 9.52
CA HIS A 32 -4.96 0.15 10.79
C HIS A 32 -3.52 -0.37 10.59
N ILE A 33 -2.84 0.11 9.54
CA ILE A 33 -1.44 -0.22 9.25
C ILE A 33 -0.56 0.37 10.34
N GLU A 34 0.30 -0.47 10.92
CA GLU A 34 1.27 -0.07 11.95
C GLU A 34 2.67 0.16 11.36
N LYS A 35 2.96 -0.46 10.21
CA LYS A 35 4.26 -0.38 9.53
C LYS A 35 4.11 -0.46 8.01
N ILE A 36 4.90 0.36 7.31
CA ILE A 36 5.01 0.32 5.85
C ILE A 36 6.08 -0.71 5.50
N GLU A 37 5.69 -1.81 4.86
CA GLU A 37 6.61 -2.89 4.46
C GLU A 37 6.14 -3.55 3.15
N ALA A 38 7.06 -4.20 2.44
CA ALA A 38 6.83 -5.05 1.25
C ALA A 38 6.22 -4.37 0.00
N LEU A 39 5.87 -3.08 0.03
CA LEU A 39 5.37 -2.36 -1.14
C LEU A 39 6.34 -2.36 -2.33
N ASP A 40 7.65 -2.35 -2.08
CA ASP A 40 8.69 -2.36 -3.13
C ASP A 40 8.67 -3.65 -3.98
N LYS A 41 8.23 -4.76 -3.37
CA LYS A 41 8.19 -6.08 -4.03
C LYS A 41 7.12 -6.15 -5.11
N TRP A 42 6.02 -5.42 -4.91
CA TRP A 42 4.84 -5.50 -5.76
C TRP A 42 4.67 -4.26 -6.63
N CYS A 43 4.85 -3.07 -6.07
CA CYS A 43 4.57 -1.80 -6.74
C CYS A 43 5.88 -1.10 -7.12
N LYS A 44 6.61 -1.67 -8.08
CA LYS A 44 7.92 -1.16 -8.52
C LYS A 44 7.88 0.25 -9.11
N HIS A 45 6.71 0.66 -9.61
CA HIS A 45 6.48 1.96 -10.21
C HIS A 45 5.70 2.90 -9.29
N LEU A 46 5.54 2.58 -8.00
CA LEU A 46 4.77 3.40 -7.07
C LEU A 46 5.42 4.76 -6.86
N ARG A 47 4.64 5.82 -7.09
CA ARG A 47 5.03 7.22 -6.94
C ARG A 47 4.24 7.92 -5.84
N ILE A 48 2.98 7.53 -5.67
CA ILE A 48 2.07 8.14 -4.70
C ILE A 48 1.51 7.05 -3.79
N LEU A 49 1.69 7.24 -2.48
CA LEU A 49 1.18 6.35 -1.44
C LEU A 49 0.38 7.17 -0.42
N LEU A 50 -0.93 6.94 -0.34
CA LEU A 50 -1.83 7.60 0.61
C LEU A 50 -2.13 6.65 1.77
N LEU A 51 -1.84 7.08 3.00
CA LEU A 51 -1.91 6.25 4.23
C LEU A 51 -2.81 6.85 5.32
N HIS A 52 -3.84 7.61 4.95
CA HIS A 52 -4.59 8.36 5.93
C HIS A 52 -5.52 7.46 6.78
N SER A 53 -5.68 7.85 8.05
CA SER A 53 -6.34 7.05 9.09
C SER A 53 -5.70 5.67 9.34
N ASN A 54 -4.36 5.58 9.31
CA ASN A 54 -3.61 4.44 9.84
C ASN A 54 -2.95 4.77 11.19
N ILE A 55 -2.36 3.76 11.83
CA ILE A 55 -1.74 3.84 13.17
C ILE A 55 -0.22 3.64 13.09
N ILE A 56 0.41 4.26 12.09
CA ILE A 56 1.85 4.16 11.85
C ILE A 56 2.58 4.92 12.96
N SER A 57 3.21 4.17 13.85
CA SER A 57 3.86 4.71 15.05
C SER A 57 5.26 5.25 14.80
N LYS A 58 5.92 4.81 13.71
CA LYS A 58 7.25 5.26 13.31
C LYS A 58 7.44 5.14 11.79
N LEU A 59 8.19 6.08 11.22
CA LEU A 59 8.76 5.96 9.88
C LEU A 59 10.22 5.52 10.01
N ASP A 60 10.58 4.41 9.38
CA ASP A 60 11.97 3.97 9.22
C ASP A 60 12.38 4.27 7.76
N PHE A 61 13.52 4.94 7.59
CA PHE A 61 14.09 5.32 6.30
C PHE A 61 15.41 4.59 6.04
#